data_AF-A0ABD5RS09-F1
#
_entry.id   AF-A0ABD5RS09-F1
#
_cell.length_a   1.000
_cell.length_b   1.000
_cell.length_c   1.000
_cell.angle_alpha   90.00
_cell.angle_beta   90.00
_cell.angle_gamma   90.00
#
_symmetry.space_group_name_H-M   'P 1'
#
loop_
_entity.id
_entity.type
_entity.pdbx_description
1 polymer ?
#
loop_
_entity_poly.entity_id
_entity_poly.type
_entity_poly.pdbx_seq_one_letter_code
_entity_poly.pdbx_strand_id
1 'polypeptide(L)' 'MPHCDNCNNHVSRRFQTVFADDEGNLLACPSCSPNAGIAESSRDRSSRGESAE' A
#
# COMPACT_ATOMS: atom_id res chain seq x y z
N MET A 1 11.56 -10.86 -13.41
CA MET A 1 11.13 -9.61 -12.74
C MET A 1 11.10 -9.88 -11.24
N PRO A 2 11.24 -8.90 -10.33
CA PRO A 2 11.10 -9.18 -8.91
C PRO A 2 9.65 -9.49 -8.53
N HIS A 3 9.49 -10.37 -7.54
CA HIS A 3 8.20 -10.78 -7.00
C HIS A 3 8.16 -10.46 -5.51
N CYS A 4 6.96 -10.22 -4.99
CA CYS A 4 6.72 -10.16 -3.57
C CYS A 4 6.75 -11.57 -2.97
N ASP A 5 7.49 -11.79 -1.88
CA ASP A 5 7.55 -13.10 -1.22
C ASP A 5 6.22 -13.45 -0.51
N ASN A 6 5.49 -12.42 -0.08
CA ASN A 6 4.22 -12.59 0.64
C ASN A 6 3.02 -12.96 -0.25
N CYS A 7 2.95 -12.46 -1.48
CA CYS A 7 1.80 -12.72 -2.37
C CYS A 7 2.18 -13.22 -3.77
N ASN A 8 3.47 -13.39 -4.04
CA ASN A 8 4.04 -13.76 -5.33
C ASN A 8 3.69 -12.82 -6.51
N ASN A 9 3.11 -11.65 -6.24
CA ASN A 9 2.76 -10.68 -7.27
C ASN A 9 4.01 -10.04 -7.88
N HIS A 10 3.93 -9.72 -9.17
CA HIS A 10 4.99 -8.99 -9.86
C HIS A 10 5.13 -7.56 -9.33
N VAL A 11 6.38 -7.14 -9.13
CA VAL A 11 6.72 -5.76 -8.76
C VAL A 11 7.78 -5.18 -9.68
N SER A 12 7.85 -3.85 -9.70
CA SER A 12 8.87 -3.11 -10.44
C SER A 12 10.24 -3.27 -9.79
N ARG A 13 11.31 -3.37 -10.60
CA ARG A 13 12.70 -3.43 -10.09
C ARG A 13 13.06 -2.23 -9.21
N ARG A 14 12.57 -1.04 -9.56
CA ARG A 14 12.74 0.18 -8.75
C ARG A 14 12.13 0.06 -7.35
N PHE A 15 11.04 -0.70 -7.22
CA PHE A 15 10.40 -0.93 -5.92
C PHE A 15 11.28 -1.83 -5.04
N GLN A 16 11.81 -2.92 -5.62
CA GLN A 16 12.74 -3.81 -4.91
C GLN A 16 13.95 -3.04 -4.37
N THR A 17 14.56 -2.14 -5.15
CA THR A 17 15.72 -1.36 -4.69
C THR A 17 15.46 -0.50 -3.45
N VAL A 18 14.22 -0.06 -3.23
CA VAL A 18 13.86 0.85 -2.13
C VAL A 18 13.29 0.10 -0.93
N PHE A 19 12.54 -0.98 -1.17
CA PHE A 19 11.73 -1.65 -0.15
C PHE A 19 12.17 -3.09 0.14
N ALA A 20 13.12 -3.64 -0.60
CA ALA A 20 13.69 -4.92 -0.24
C ALA A 20 14.60 -4.78 0.98
N ASP A 21 14.65 -5.84 1.78
CA ASP A 21 15.61 -5.99 2.87
C ASP A 21 17.06 -6.12 2.37
N ASP A 22 18.04 -6.15 3.27
CA ASP A 22 19.47 -6.42 2.99
C ASP A 22 19.65 -7.72 2.18
N GLU A 23 18.82 -8.73 2.43
CA GLU A 23 18.81 -9.99 1.68
C GLU A 23 18.12 -9.88 0.30
N GLY A 24 17.52 -8.73 -0.03
CA GLY A 24 16.78 -8.50 -1.28
C GLY A 24 15.33 -9.01 -1.28
N ASN A 25 14.83 -9.42 -0.11
CA ASN A 25 13.50 -9.99 0.08
C ASN A 25 12.42 -8.91 0.21
N LEU A 26 11.30 -9.09 -0.51
CA LEU A 26 10.15 -8.17 -0.50
C LEU A 26 8.98 -8.78 0.26
N LEU A 27 8.89 -8.44 1.54
CA LEU A 27 7.85 -8.95 2.44
C LEU A 27 6.49 -8.27 2.23
N ALA A 28 6.45 -7.06 1.67
CA ALA A 28 5.21 -6.36 1.36
C ALA A 28 5.33 -5.57 0.05
N CYS A 29 4.38 -5.79 -0.86
CA CYS A 29 4.24 -5.03 -2.10
C CYS A 29 3.06 -4.04 -2.02
N PRO A 30 2.92 -3.08 -2.93
CA PRO A 30 1.82 -2.11 -2.89
C PRO A 30 0.44 -2.76 -2.99
N SER A 31 0.34 -3.97 -3.55
CA SER A 31 -0.90 -4.77 -3.57
C SER A 31 -1.18 -5.47 -2.23
N CYS A 32 -0.16 -5.76 -1.41
CA CYS A 32 -0.32 -6.33 -0.07
C CYS A 32 -0.68 -5.27 0.98
N SER A 33 -0.18 -4.05 0.79
CA SER A 33 -0.50 -2.91 1.65
C SER A 33 -1.27 -1.83 0.88
N PRO A 34 -2.46 -2.13 0.32
CA PRO A 34 -3.26 -1.12 -0.36
C PRO A 34 -3.70 0.02 0.59
N ASN A 35 -3.43 -0.11 1.90
CA ASN A 35 -4.00 0.76 2.92
C ASN A 35 -3.10 1.09 4.12
N ALA A 36 -1.77 1.00 4.02
CA ALA A 36 -0.88 1.32 5.16
C ALA A 36 -0.90 2.81 5.62
N GLY A 37 -1.68 3.69 4.98
CA GLY A 37 -1.85 5.09 5.43
C GLY A 37 -3.13 5.81 5.01
N ILE A 38 -4.11 5.13 4.40
CA ILE A 38 -5.29 5.80 3.79
C ILE A 38 -6.64 5.33 4.34
N ALA A 39 -6.70 4.21 5.05
CA ALA A 39 -7.95 3.75 5.66
C ALA A 39 -8.48 4.71 6.75
N GLU A 40 -7.60 5.47 7.40
CA GLU A 40 -7.95 6.39 8.49
C GLU A 40 -8.36 7.79 8.00
N SER A 41 -7.92 8.22 6.81
CA SER A 41 -8.20 9.57 6.28
C SER A 41 -9.52 9.68 5.49
N SER A 42 -10.15 8.56 5.12
CA SER A 42 -11.41 8.56 4.35
C SER A 42 -12.67 8.55 5.22
N ARG A 43 -12.55 8.35 6.55
CA ARG A 43 -13.71 8.32 7.46
C ARG A 43 -14.10 9.70 8.02
N ASP A 44 -13.22 10.70 7.93
CA ASP A 44 -13.45 12.04 8.52
C ASP A 44 -14.22 13.01 7.59
N ARG A 45 -14.31 12.73 6.28
CA ARG A 45 -14.85 13.69 5.30
C ARG A 45 -16.33 13.51 4.93
N SER A 46 -17.07 12.62 5.58
CA SER A 46 -18.48 12.35 5.23
C SER A 46 -19.53 12.83 6.24
N SER A 47 -19.17 13.60 7.27
CA SER A 47 -20.13 14.04 8.31
C SER A 47 -20.30 15.55 8.50
N ARG A 48 -19.86 16.40 7.56
CA ARG A 48 -20.14 17.85 7.62
C ARG A 48 -20.51 18.39 6.25
N GLY A 49 -21.80 18.31 5.92
CA GLY A 49 -22.36 19.23 4.94
C GLY A 49 -23.62 18.80 4.20
N GLU A 50 -24.66 18.27 4.85
CA GLU A 50 -25.99 18.21 4.23
C GLU A 50 -27.09 18.13 5.31
N SER A 51 -27.60 19.30 5.73
CA SER A 51 -28.95 19.51 6.29
C SER A 51 -29.22 21.01 6.22
N ALA A 52 -29.78 21.44 5.09
CA ALA A 52 -30.50 22.70 4.99
C ALA A 52 -31.99 22.36 5.12
N GLU A 53 -32.59 22.81 6.21
CA GLU A 53 -34.03 22.97 6.43
C GLU A 53 -34.28 24.41 6.89
#